data_AF-A0A967SNR7-F1
#
_entry.id   AF-A0A967SNR7-F1
#
_cell.length_a   1.000
_cell.length_b   1.000
_cell.length_c   1.000
_cell.angle_alpha   90.00
_cell.angle_beta   90.00
_cell.angle_gamma   90.00
#
_symmetry.space_group_name_H-M   'P 1'
#
loop_
_entity.id
_entity.type
_entity.pdbx_description
1 polymer ?
#
loop_
_entity_poly.entity_id
_entity_poly.type
_entity_poly.pdbx_seq_one_letter_code
_entity_poly.pdbx_strand_id
1 'polypeptide(L)'
;MTIGSVGPVTATLNGIPESIAESAGLLQAAIRAADPGRAFTAAVVAATPDGLVVVAGDLESTVRFRSGALANALELSGGSSPRQVHVSGLLRPFPRLSATAPEVELEIAGTAARVALNSHPRSLAEAAALLESAIRSADPSSGFAAARVAAAEDRLWVLPGVDGDMSFGPSTGRDAGTVAELQLSGLYLVRARVGGVESSDETHIPLPA
;
A
#
# COMPACT_ATOMS: atom_id res chain seq x y z
N MET A 1 18.97 5.91 5.48
CA MET A 1 17.61 6.23 4.99
C MET A 1 17.38 7.72 5.11
N THR A 2 16.56 8.31 4.25
CA THR A 2 16.16 9.71 4.27
C THR A 2 14.65 9.78 4.07
N ILE A 3 13.93 10.58 4.83
CA ILE A 3 12.52 10.88 4.61
C ILE A 3 12.38 12.39 4.40
N GLY A 4 11.94 12.80 3.22
CA GLY A 4 11.87 14.21 2.84
C GLY A 4 13.26 14.84 2.84
N SER A 5 13.44 15.91 3.62
CA SER A 5 14.73 16.57 3.83
C SER A 5 15.55 16.01 5.00
N VAL A 6 14.98 15.09 5.79
CA VAL A 6 15.62 14.57 7.01
C VAL A 6 16.37 13.28 6.70
N GLY A 7 17.69 13.33 6.86
CA GLY A 7 18.61 12.22 6.65
C GLY A 7 19.97 12.65 6.09
N PRO A 8 20.92 11.71 5.93
CA PRO A 8 20.77 10.27 6.14
C PRO A 8 20.72 9.87 7.63
N VAL A 9 19.73 9.08 8.01
CA VAL A 9 19.60 8.43 9.32
C VAL A 9 19.68 6.90 9.20
N THR A 10 20.07 6.23 10.28
CA THR A 10 20.19 4.77 10.34
C THR A 10 18.98 4.19 11.05
N ALA A 11 18.27 3.28 10.38
CA ALA A 11 17.22 2.47 10.98
C ALA A 11 17.81 1.07 11.27
N THR A 12 17.82 0.68 12.55
CA THR A 12 18.38 -0.59 13.00
C THR A 12 17.26 -1.59 13.29
N LEU A 13 17.24 -2.74 12.63
CA LEU A 13 16.33 -3.82 13.00
C LEU A 13 16.84 -4.52 14.25
N ASN A 14 15.96 -4.71 15.23
CA ASN A 14 16.25 -5.41 16.47
C ASN A 14 15.91 -6.91 16.37
N GLY A 15 16.29 -7.55 15.27
CA GLY A 15 15.99 -8.95 14.99
C GLY A 15 16.20 -9.30 13.53
N ILE A 16 16.27 -10.61 13.25
CA ILE A 16 16.22 -11.15 11.89
C ILE A 16 14.77 -11.56 11.66
N PRO A 17 14.05 -10.95 10.72
CA PRO A 17 12.67 -11.34 10.44
C PRO A 17 12.63 -12.74 9.81
N GLU A 18 11.68 -13.57 10.25
CA GLU A 18 11.41 -14.91 9.70
C GLU A 18 10.28 -14.89 8.67
N SER A 19 9.57 -13.75 8.54
CA SER A 19 8.49 -13.55 7.57
C SER A 19 8.44 -12.12 7.05
N ILE A 20 7.68 -11.90 5.97
CA ILE A 20 7.46 -10.56 5.40
C ILE A 20 6.61 -9.68 6.32
N ALA A 21 5.64 -10.27 7.04
CA ALA A 21 4.84 -9.57 8.04
C ALA A 21 5.70 -9.11 9.22
N GLU A 22 6.62 -9.95 9.67
CA GLU A 22 7.59 -9.58 10.70
C GLU A 22 8.59 -8.54 10.20
N SER A 23 9.05 -8.67 8.95
CA SER A 23 9.88 -7.65 8.30
C SER A 23 9.20 -6.28 8.29
N ALA A 24 7.90 -6.22 7.99
CA ALA A 24 7.14 -4.98 8.05
C ALA A 24 7.10 -4.39 9.46
N GLY A 25 6.78 -5.20 10.47
CA GLY A 25 6.74 -4.76 11.87
C GLY A 25 8.10 -4.27 12.38
N LEU A 26 9.16 -5.04 12.15
CA LEU A 26 10.52 -4.69 12.57
C LEU A 26 11.04 -3.45 11.83
N LEU A 27 10.80 -3.36 10.52
CA LEU A 27 11.20 -2.20 9.74
C LEU A 27 10.44 -0.95 10.18
N GLN A 28 9.12 -1.05 10.42
CA GLN A 28 8.34 0.06 10.94
C GLN A 28 8.90 0.57 12.28
N ALA A 29 9.15 -0.34 13.22
CA ALA A 29 9.74 0.01 14.52
C ALA A 29 11.11 0.68 14.35
N ALA A 30 11.96 0.14 13.47
CA ALA A 30 13.28 0.68 13.19
C ALA A 30 13.21 2.10 12.58
N ILE A 31 12.26 2.34 11.67
CA ILE A 31 12.05 3.66 11.06
C ILE A 31 11.55 4.65 12.11
N ARG A 32 10.55 4.28 12.92
CA ARG A 32 9.98 5.15 13.96
C ARG A 32 10.98 5.52 15.05
N ALA A 33 11.95 4.64 15.32
CA ALA A 33 13.02 4.90 16.27
C ALA A 33 14.20 5.70 15.67
N ALA A 34 14.29 5.81 14.34
CA ALA A 34 15.45 6.41 13.67
C ALA A 34 15.50 7.94 13.80
N ASP A 35 14.35 8.60 13.99
CA ASP A 35 14.25 10.05 14.16
C ASP A 35 12.94 10.44 14.88
N PRO A 36 12.94 11.45 15.77
CA PRO A 36 11.74 11.86 16.50
C PRO A 36 10.72 12.65 15.65
N GLY A 37 11.06 13.05 14.43
CA GLY A 37 10.18 13.80 13.54
C GLY A 37 8.93 13.01 13.13
N ARG A 38 7.83 13.72 12.86
CA ARG A 38 6.54 13.11 12.47
C ARG A 38 6.66 12.19 11.25
N ALA A 39 7.51 12.56 10.30
CA ALA A 39 7.77 11.79 9.09
C ALA A 39 8.28 10.36 9.38
N PHE A 40 8.93 10.15 10.53
CA PHE A 40 9.46 8.86 10.98
C PHE A 40 8.56 8.22 12.03
N THR A 41 8.17 8.96 13.07
CA THR A 41 7.39 8.42 14.20
C THR A 41 5.98 7.96 13.82
N ALA A 42 5.39 8.54 12.77
CA ALA A 42 4.13 8.07 12.19
C ALA A 42 4.33 7.26 10.90
N ALA A 43 5.57 6.90 10.53
CA ALA A 43 5.83 6.10 9.34
C ALA A 43 5.13 4.73 9.46
N VAL A 44 4.68 4.25 8.31
CA VAL A 44 3.97 2.97 8.21
C VAL A 44 4.73 2.06 7.27
N VAL A 45 4.91 0.82 7.70
CA VAL A 45 5.42 -0.24 6.83
C VAL A 45 4.39 -1.35 6.78
N ALA A 46 4.00 -1.70 5.57
CA ALA A 46 3.03 -2.72 5.26
C ALA A 46 3.71 -3.88 4.55
N ALA A 47 3.35 -5.11 4.92
CA ALA A 47 3.68 -6.29 4.12
C ALA A 47 2.65 -6.49 3.02
N THR A 48 3.11 -6.81 1.83
CA THR A 48 2.30 -7.29 0.70
C THR A 48 2.79 -8.68 0.29
N PRO A 49 2.07 -9.42 -0.57
CA PRO A 49 2.54 -10.71 -1.07
C PRO A 49 3.90 -10.65 -1.81
N ASP A 50 4.24 -9.49 -2.37
CA ASP A 50 5.41 -9.32 -3.24
C ASP A 50 6.53 -8.48 -2.61
N GLY A 51 6.30 -7.89 -1.42
CA GLY A 51 7.30 -7.02 -0.82
C GLY A 51 6.83 -6.22 0.38
N LEU A 52 7.61 -5.18 0.68
CA LEU A 52 7.27 -4.20 1.70
C LEU A 52 6.85 -2.89 1.04
N VAL A 53 5.80 -2.31 1.60
CA VAL A 53 5.37 -0.96 1.30
C VAL A 53 5.77 -0.03 2.43
N VAL A 54 6.57 1.01 2.13
CA VAL A 54 7.01 1.99 3.12
C VAL A 54 6.41 3.35 2.81
N VAL A 55 5.83 3.95 3.83
CA VAL A 55 5.18 5.24 3.77
C VAL A 55 5.70 6.17 4.87
N ALA A 56 6.04 7.41 4.50
CA ALA A 56 6.39 8.45 5.45
C ALA A 56 5.18 8.85 6.31
N GLY A 57 5.40 9.12 7.60
CA GLY A 57 4.33 9.46 8.54
C GLY A 57 3.67 10.83 8.30
N ASP A 58 4.31 11.69 7.50
CA ASP A 58 3.72 12.94 7.02
C ASP A 58 2.91 12.78 5.73
N LEU A 59 2.95 11.59 5.13
CA LEU A 59 2.24 11.18 3.92
C LEU A 59 2.70 11.87 2.62
N GLU A 60 3.48 12.95 2.71
CA GLU A 60 3.95 13.75 1.59
C GLU A 60 5.41 13.47 1.25
N SER A 61 6.23 13.10 2.24
CA SER A 61 7.67 12.98 2.08
C SER A 61 8.06 11.71 1.34
N THR A 62 9.00 11.84 0.42
CA THR A 62 9.62 10.69 -0.24
C THR A 62 10.55 9.96 0.74
N VAL A 63 10.40 8.64 0.84
CA VAL A 63 11.30 7.77 1.60
C VAL A 63 12.39 7.22 0.66
N ARG A 64 13.65 7.43 1.01
CA ARG A 64 14.82 6.92 0.28
C ARG A 64 15.67 6.03 1.17
N PHE A 65 15.95 4.82 0.71
CA PHE A 65 16.90 3.94 1.36
C PHE A 65 18.22 3.96 0.60
N ARG A 66 19.33 3.99 1.32
CA ARG A 66 20.64 3.77 0.71
C ARG A 66 20.78 2.27 0.48
N SER A 67 21.33 1.88 -0.66
CA SER A 67 21.72 0.50 -0.93
C SER A 67 22.65 -0.02 0.17
N GLY A 68 22.43 -1.29 0.56
CA GLY A 68 23.12 -1.96 1.65
C GLY A 68 22.54 -3.37 1.83
N ALA A 69 23.24 -4.26 2.55
CA ALA A 69 22.88 -5.68 2.63
C ALA A 69 21.39 -5.90 3.00
N LEU A 70 20.92 -5.20 4.03
CA LEU A 70 19.52 -5.23 4.48
C LEU A 70 18.55 -4.61 3.46
N ALA A 71 18.88 -3.44 2.89
CA ALA A 71 18.02 -2.79 1.91
C ALA A 71 17.89 -3.63 0.63
N ASN A 72 18.95 -4.33 0.24
CA ASN A 72 18.93 -5.25 -0.90
C ASN A 72 18.16 -6.53 -0.57
N ALA A 73 18.32 -7.08 0.64
CA ALA A 73 17.59 -8.27 1.08
C ALA A 73 16.07 -8.02 1.19
N LEU A 74 15.65 -6.78 1.42
CA LEU A 74 14.25 -6.36 1.46
C LEU A 74 13.77 -5.71 0.15
N GLU A 75 14.59 -5.75 -0.91
CA GLU A 75 14.33 -5.11 -2.22
C GLU A 75 14.00 -3.61 -2.15
N LEU A 76 14.46 -2.94 -1.10
CA LEU A 76 14.33 -1.50 -0.85
C LEU A 76 15.43 -0.69 -1.55
N SER A 77 16.13 -1.20 -2.56
CA SER A 77 17.21 -0.48 -3.25
C SER A 77 16.89 -0.08 -4.70
N GLY A 78 15.85 -0.64 -5.32
CA GLY A 78 15.34 -0.21 -6.63
C GLY A 78 14.64 1.15 -6.54
N GLY A 79 14.89 2.05 -7.50
CA GLY A 79 14.48 3.47 -7.46
C GLY A 79 13.04 3.75 -7.02
N SER A 80 12.83 4.90 -6.35
CA SER A 80 11.52 5.30 -5.84
C SER A 80 10.74 6.15 -6.85
N SER A 81 9.54 5.72 -7.21
CA SER A 81 8.53 6.60 -7.80
C SER A 81 7.49 6.95 -6.73
N PRO A 82 7.14 8.23 -6.54
CA PRO A 82 6.08 8.62 -5.61
C PRO A 82 4.73 8.11 -6.13
N ARG A 83 4.20 7.03 -5.55
CA ARG A 83 2.87 6.50 -5.89
C ARG A 83 1.80 7.01 -4.94
N GLN A 84 0.65 7.42 -5.45
CA GLN A 84 -0.51 7.74 -4.61
C GLN A 84 -1.03 6.48 -3.92
N VAL A 85 -1.30 6.53 -2.63
CA VAL A 85 -1.98 5.50 -1.84
C VAL A 85 -3.24 6.12 -1.33
N HIS A 86 -4.30 5.35 -1.34
CA HIS A 86 -5.57 5.68 -0.74
C HIS A 86 -5.65 5.07 0.66
N VAL A 87 -5.99 5.86 1.67
CA VAL A 87 -6.03 5.39 3.07
C VAL A 87 -7.43 5.55 3.64
N SER A 88 -7.97 4.47 4.19
CA SER A 88 -9.27 4.52 4.84
C SER A 88 -9.26 5.40 6.10
N GLY A 89 -10.45 5.71 6.58
CA GLY A 89 -10.61 6.17 7.96
C GLY A 89 -10.33 5.06 8.98
N LEU A 90 -10.48 5.39 10.28
CA LEU A 90 -10.19 4.47 11.40
C LEU A 90 -11.26 3.38 11.53
N LEU A 91 -10.81 2.13 11.51
CA LEU A 91 -11.64 0.92 11.57
C LEU A 91 -11.53 0.23 12.95
N ARG A 92 -11.47 1.03 14.03
CA ARG A 92 -11.57 0.55 15.41
C ARG A 92 -12.79 1.16 16.12
N PRO A 93 -13.68 0.33 16.70
CA PRO A 93 -13.76 -1.13 16.53
C PRO A 93 -14.01 -1.52 15.06
N PHE A 94 -13.63 -2.73 14.66
CA PHE A 94 -13.80 -3.17 13.27
C PHE A 94 -15.30 -3.23 12.91
N PRO A 95 -15.72 -2.61 11.79
CA PRO A 95 -17.13 -2.50 11.43
C PRO A 95 -17.69 -3.84 10.96
N ARG A 96 -19.00 -4.03 11.14
CA ARG A 96 -19.74 -5.14 10.53
C ARG A 96 -20.36 -4.66 9.22
N LEU A 97 -20.04 -5.30 8.10
CA LEU A 97 -20.66 -4.97 6.82
C LEU A 97 -22.12 -5.42 6.79
N SER A 98 -23.03 -4.52 6.39
CA SER A 98 -24.47 -4.79 6.39
C SER A 98 -24.98 -5.42 5.10
N ALA A 99 -24.29 -5.19 3.98
CA ALA A 99 -24.64 -5.74 2.68
C ALA A 99 -24.49 -7.27 2.64
N THR A 100 -25.44 -7.97 2.03
CA THR A 100 -25.37 -9.43 1.85
C THR A 100 -24.22 -9.84 0.91
N ALA A 101 -23.92 -9.00 -0.08
CA ALA A 101 -22.80 -9.15 -1.00
C ALA A 101 -22.01 -7.83 -1.01
N PRO A 102 -20.99 -7.68 -0.14
CA PRO A 102 -20.26 -6.44 0.00
C PRO A 102 -19.50 -6.06 -1.28
N GLU A 103 -19.70 -4.84 -1.76
CA GLU A 103 -19.17 -4.37 -3.05
C GLU A 103 -18.95 -2.86 -3.04
N VAL A 104 -17.91 -2.42 -3.76
CA VAL A 104 -17.62 -1.00 -3.99
C VAL A 104 -17.33 -0.74 -5.48
N GLU A 105 -17.56 0.49 -5.92
CA GLU A 105 -17.03 0.99 -7.18
C GLU A 105 -15.64 1.58 -6.92
N LEU A 106 -14.67 1.24 -7.77
CA LEU A 106 -13.30 1.72 -7.68
C LEU A 106 -12.87 2.25 -9.04
N GLU A 107 -12.36 3.48 -9.05
CA GLU A 107 -11.71 4.07 -10.22
C GLU A 107 -10.21 4.20 -9.96
N ILE A 108 -9.39 3.73 -10.91
CA ILE A 108 -7.92 3.88 -10.92
C ILE A 108 -7.50 4.45 -12.26
N ALA A 109 -6.86 5.63 -12.25
CA ALA A 109 -6.32 6.28 -13.44
C ALA A 109 -7.34 6.38 -14.61
N GLY A 110 -8.61 6.69 -14.29
CA GLY A 110 -9.70 6.80 -15.26
C GLY A 110 -10.37 5.49 -15.67
N THR A 111 -9.93 4.34 -15.13
CA THR A 111 -10.57 3.03 -15.36
C THR A 111 -11.43 2.68 -14.15
N ALA A 112 -12.74 2.57 -14.34
CA ALA A 112 -13.69 2.19 -13.31
C ALA A 112 -13.99 0.69 -13.36
N ALA A 113 -13.98 0.03 -12.21
CA ALA A 113 -14.35 -1.37 -12.06
C ALA A 113 -15.14 -1.61 -10.78
N ARG A 114 -15.89 -2.72 -10.80
CA ARG A 114 -16.64 -3.22 -9.66
C ARG A 114 -15.77 -4.15 -8.83
N VAL A 115 -15.65 -3.86 -7.54
CA VAL A 115 -14.86 -4.63 -6.59
C VAL A 115 -15.80 -5.33 -5.61
N ALA A 116 -16.04 -6.62 -5.83
CA ALA A 116 -16.91 -7.43 -4.99
C ALA A 116 -16.09 -8.27 -4.01
N LEU A 117 -16.35 -8.13 -2.71
CA LEU A 117 -15.75 -8.98 -1.69
C LEU A 117 -16.46 -10.33 -1.70
N ASN A 118 -15.70 -11.42 -1.78
CA ASN A 118 -16.26 -12.77 -1.82
C ASN A 118 -16.79 -13.27 -0.47
N SER A 119 -16.57 -12.51 0.61
CA SER A 119 -16.99 -12.83 1.98
C SER A 119 -16.95 -11.59 2.88
N HIS A 120 -17.57 -11.68 4.06
CA HIS A 120 -17.53 -10.62 5.07
C HIS A 120 -16.24 -10.69 5.88
N PRO A 121 -15.35 -9.69 5.80
CA PRO A 121 -14.20 -9.63 6.69
C PRO A 121 -14.66 -9.47 8.15
N ARG A 122 -13.94 -10.12 9.06
CA ARG A 122 -14.15 -10.02 10.52
C ARG A 122 -13.03 -9.26 11.23
N SER A 123 -11.99 -8.90 10.49
CA SER A 123 -10.84 -8.15 11.00
C SER A 123 -10.25 -7.25 9.90
N LEU A 124 -9.42 -6.31 10.31
CA LEU A 124 -8.71 -5.42 9.38
C LEU A 124 -7.78 -6.19 8.43
N ALA A 125 -7.09 -7.22 8.93
CA ALA A 125 -6.20 -8.04 8.12
C ALA A 125 -6.97 -8.85 7.07
N GLU A 126 -8.12 -9.44 7.45
CA GLU A 126 -9.02 -10.10 6.50
C GLU A 126 -9.57 -9.11 5.47
N ALA A 127 -9.96 -7.91 5.89
CA ALA A 127 -10.45 -6.88 4.98
C ALA A 127 -9.40 -6.47 3.94
N ALA A 128 -8.13 -6.32 4.35
CA ALA A 128 -7.04 -6.03 3.43
C ALA A 128 -6.86 -7.15 2.39
N ALA A 129 -6.78 -8.40 2.84
CA ALA A 129 -6.59 -9.54 1.94
C ALA A 129 -7.77 -9.71 0.96
N LEU A 130 -9.00 -9.60 1.46
CA LEU A 130 -10.22 -9.71 0.64
C LEU A 130 -10.33 -8.57 -0.36
N LEU A 131 -10.06 -7.33 0.07
CA LEU A 131 -10.11 -6.16 -0.79
C LEU A 131 -9.01 -6.22 -1.87
N GLU A 132 -7.79 -6.61 -1.53
CA GLU A 132 -6.72 -6.80 -2.53
C GLU A 132 -7.12 -7.83 -3.60
N SER A 133 -7.59 -9.00 -3.16
CA SER A 133 -8.02 -10.06 -4.09
C SER A 133 -9.16 -9.58 -4.98
N ALA A 134 -10.12 -8.84 -4.42
CA ALA A 134 -11.25 -8.31 -5.17
C ALA A 134 -10.82 -7.26 -6.19
N ILE A 135 -9.95 -6.31 -5.81
CA ILE A 135 -9.43 -5.28 -6.71
C ILE A 135 -8.66 -5.91 -7.86
N ARG A 136 -7.73 -6.83 -7.57
CA ARG A 136 -6.90 -7.48 -8.59
C ARG A 136 -7.70 -8.31 -9.60
N SER A 137 -8.89 -8.76 -9.20
CA SER A 137 -9.79 -9.54 -10.06
C SER A 137 -10.85 -8.68 -10.76
N ALA A 138 -10.99 -7.41 -10.38
CA ALA A 138 -12.05 -6.53 -10.89
C ALA A 138 -11.82 -6.12 -12.35
N ASP A 139 -10.56 -5.95 -12.75
CA ASP A 139 -10.17 -5.56 -14.10
C ASP A 139 -8.74 -6.06 -14.42
N PRO A 140 -8.44 -6.51 -15.66
CA PRO A 140 -7.12 -7.03 -16.02
C PRO A 140 -6.06 -5.94 -16.26
N SER A 141 -6.43 -4.65 -16.30
CA SER A 141 -5.47 -3.55 -16.46
C SER A 141 -4.45 -3.53 -15.31
N SER A 142 -3.26 -3.02 -15.60
CA SER A 142 -2.15 -2.96 -14.64
C SER A 142 -2.52 -2.17 -13.38
N GLY A 143 -3.40 -1.18 -13.47
CA GLY A 143 -3.88 -0.42 -12.31
C GLY A 143 -4.56 -1.28 -11.25
N PHE A 144 -5.30 -2.31 -11.67
CA PHE A 144 -6.02 -3.22 -10.79
C PHE A 144 -5.21 -4.49 -10.50
N ALA A 145 -4.68 -5.17 -11.53
CA ALA A 145 -3.98 -6.45 -11.39
C ALA A 145 -2.73 -6.37 -10.48
N ALA A 146 -2.06 -5.22 -10.46
CA ALA A 146 -0.91 -4.93 -9.60
C ALA A 146 -1.26 -4.09 -8.36
N ALA A 147 -2.54 -3.83 -8.08
CA ALA A 147 -2.96 -3.14 -6.87
C ALA A 147 -2.63 -3.96 -5.61
N ARG A 148 -2.34 -3.28 -4.51
CA ARG A 148 -2.01 -3.89 -3.23
C ARG A 148 -2.81 -3.26 -2.10
N VAL A 149 -3.15 -4.05 -1.09
CA VAL A 149 -3.87 -3.55 0.10
C VAL A 149 -3.19 -4.05 1.36
N ALA A 150 -3.00 -3.14 2.31
CA ALA A 150 -2.43 -3.45 3.60
C ALA A 150 -3.27 -2.94 4.77
N ALA A 151 -3.16 -3.65 5.88
CA ALA A 151 -3.74 -3.30 7.17
C ALA A 151 -2.65 -2.66 8.05
N ALA A 152 -2.79 -1.39 8.41
CA ALA A 152 -1.86 -0.72 9.30
C ALA A 152 -2.51 0.42 10.07
N GLU A 153 -2.17 0.55 11.37
CA GLU A 153 -2.69 1.60 12.26
C GLU A 153 -4.22 1.73 12.21
N ASP A 154 -4.91 0.60 12.21
CA ASP A 154 -6.38 0.52 12.17
C ASP A 154 -7.02 1.07 10.90
N ARG A 155 -6.25 1.10 9.81
CA ARG A 155 -6.68 1.59 8.51
C ARG A 155 -6.29 0.61 7.41
N LEU A 156 -7.04 0.66 6.33
CA LEU A 156 -6.71 0.04 5.07
C LEU A 156 -5.91 1.02 4.22
N TRP A 157 -4.84 0.54 3.62
CA TRP A 157 -3.96 1.27 2.75
C TRP A 157 -4.02 0.60 1.39
N VAL A 158 -4.56 1.28 0.40
CA VAL A 158 -4.77 0.75 -0.96
C VAL A 158 -3.83 1.46 -1.90
N LEU A 159 -2.95 0.70 -2.52
CA LEU A 159 -2.01 1.18 -3.51
C LEU A 159 -2.44 0.71 -4.91
N PRO A 160 -2.60 1.61 -5.90
CA PRO A 160 -2.84 1.22 -7.27
C PRO A 160 -1.59 0.59 -7.90
N GLY A 161 -1.83 -0.30 -8.86
CA GLY A 161 -0.78 -0.92 -9.65
C GLY A 161 -0.05 0.02 -10.60
N VAL A 162 -0.63 1.19 -10.89
CA VAL A 162 -0.04 2.28 -11.69
C VAL A 162 -0.17 3.61 -10.99
N ASP A 163 0.62 4.60 -11.43
CA ASP A 163 0.42 5.99 -11.00
C ASP A 163 -0.88 6.55 -11.60
N GLY A 164 -1.63 7.29 -10.78
CA GLY A 164 -2.86 7.94 -11.17
C GLY A 164 -3.77 8.18 -9.97
N ASP A 165 -4.84 8.93 -10.21
CA ASP A 165 -5.85 9.19 -9.18
C ASP A 165 -6.65 7.91 -8.90
N MET A 166 -6.99 7.71 -7.63
CA MET A 166 -7.81 6.61 -7.14
C MET A 166 -9.02 7.16 -6.40
N SER A 167 -10.20 6.60 -6.64
CA SER A 167 -11.39 6.93 -5.86
C SER A 167 -12.29 5.72 -5.62
N PHE A 168 -12.92 5.68 -4.44
CA PHE A 168 -13.93 4.69 -4.09
C PHE A 168 -15.32 5.33 -4.05
N GLY A 169 -16.30 4.61 -4.59
CA GLY A 169 -17.70 4.98 -4.60
C GLY A 169 -18.62 3.84 -4.12
N PRO A 170 -19.86 4.16 -3.73
CA PRO A 170 -20.87 3.14 -3.46
C PRO A 170 -21.25 2.39 -4.75
N SER A 171 -21.54 1.10 -4.65
CA SER A 171 -22.12 0.36 -5.77
C SER A 171 -23.62 0.67 -5.88
N THR A 172 -23.95 1.58 -6.80
CA THR A 172 -25.29 2.17 -6.86
C THR A 172 -26.36 1.11 -7.12
N GLY A 173 -27.37 1.05 -6.24
CA GLY A 173 -28.49 0.10 -6.33
C GLY A 173 -28.19 -1.33 -5.89
N ARG A 174 -26.98 -1.61 -5.37
CA ARG A 174 -26.58 -2.95 -4.90
C ARG A 174 -26.02 -2.92 -3.49
N ASP A 175 -25.11 -1.99 -3.27
CA ASP A 175 -24.44 -1.81 -1.99
C ASP A 175 -24.03 -0.35 -1.80
N ALA A 176 -24.85 0.36 -1.02
CA ALA A 176 -24.58 1.74 -0.64
C ALA A 176 -23.76 1.85 0.66
N GLY A 177 -23.56 0.73 1.38
CA GLY A 177 -23.05 0.72 2.75
C GLY A 177 -21.56 0.43 2.86
N THR A 178 -21.05 -0.52 2.08
CA THR A 178 -19.68 -1.06 2.28
C THR A 178 -18.59 0.01 2.17
N VAL A 179 -18.73 0.97 1.25
CA VAL A 179 -17.76 2.08 1.11
C VAL A 179 -17.69 2.95 2.38
N ALA A 180 -18.83 3.18 3.03
CA ALA A 180 -18.92 3.99 4.24
C ALA A 180 -18.51 3.18 5.47
N GLU A 181 -18.92 1.92 5.55
CA GLU A 181 -18.58 1.00 6.64
C GLU A 181 -17.06 0.78 6.71
N LEU A 182 -16.40 0.57 5.56
CA LEU A 182 -14.94 0.48 5.47
C LEU A 182 -14.23 1.84 5.44
N GLN A 183 -14.97 2.96 5.55
CA GLN A 183 -14.44 4.32 5.52
C GLN A 183 -13.50 4.59 4.33
N LEU A 184 -13.83 4.06 3.16
CA LEU A 184 -13.03 4.17 1.94
C LEU A 184 -13.28 5.48 1.19
N SER A 185 -14.23 6.31 1.59
CA SER A 185 -14.48 7.62 0.98
C SER A 185 -13.48 8.70 1.40
N GLY A 186 -12.62 8.44 2.39
CA GLY A 186 -11.58 9.37 2.83
C GLY A 186 -10.39 9.40 1.87
N LEU A 187 -10.20 10.50 1.16
CA LEU A 187 -9.00 10.76 0.37
C LEU A 187 -7.88 11.25 1.29
N TYR A 188 -6.90 10.39 1.58
CA TYR A 188 -5.59 10.84 2.00
C TYR A 188 -4.62 10.39 0.92
N LEU A 189 -4.09 11.35 0.19
CA LEU A 189 -3.12 11.15 -0.88
C LEU A 189 -1.78 10.87 -0.21
N VAL A 190 -1.31 9.63 -0.24
CA VAL A 190 -0.08 9.26 0.46
C VAL A 190 0.97 8.70 -0.48
N ARG A 191 2.22 9.14 -0.40
CA ARG A 191 3.30 8.60 -1.22
C ARG A 191 3.88 7.31 -0.63
N ALA A 192 3.62 6.17 -1.26
CA ALA A 192 4.21 4.88 -0.89
C ALA A 192 5.33 4.42 -1.82
N ARG A 193 6.18 3.55 -1.27
CA ARG A 193 7.12 2.71 -2.02
C ARG A 193 6.62 1.26 -2.07
N VAL A 194 6.90 0.50 -3.13
CA VAL A 194 6.68 -0.96 -3.22
C VAL A 194 7.99 -1.64 -3.57
N GLY A 195 8.30 -2.78 -2.96
CA GLY A 195 9.29 -3.75 -3.46
C GLY A 195 8.60 -4.84 -4.30
N GLY A 196 9.18 -5.22 -5.44
CA GLY A 196 8.76 -6.37 -6.24
C GLY A 196 8.60 -6.12 -7.76
N VAL A 197 9.49 -6.75 -8.54
CA VAL A 197 9.65 -6.89 -10.02
C VAL A 197 9.83 -5.63 -10.89
N GLU A 198 11.08 -5.40 -11.30
CA GLU A 198 11.41 -4.68 -12.53
C GLU A 198 10.83 -5.45 -13.74
N SER A 199 10.07 -4.76 -14.60
CA SER A 199 9.88 -5.20 -15.97
C SER A 199 11.23 -5.11 -16.67
N SER A 200 11.89 -6.23 -16.90
CA SER A 200 13.07 -6.31 -17.77
C SER A 200 12.63 -6.14 -19.23
N ASP A 201 12.27 -4.92 -19.62
CA ASP A 201 12.29 -4.55 -21.05
C ASP A 201 13.69 -4.02 -21.36
N GLU A 202 14.64 -4.94 -21.55
CA GLU A 202 15.87 -4.63 -22.27
C GLU A 202 15.50 -4.43 -23.74
N THR A 203 15.12 -3.21 -24.10
CA THR A 203 15.16 -2.76 -25.50
C THR A 203 16.64 -2.73 -25.92
N HIS A 204 17.12 -3.84 -26.48
CA HIS A 204 18.37 -3.87 -27.24
C HIS A 204 18.14 -3.17 -28.59
N ILE A 205 18.66 -1.94 -28.74
CA ILE A 205 18.76 -1.27 -30.04
C ILE A 205 20.08 -1.71 -30.68
N PRO A 206 20.09 -2.48 -31.78
CA PRO A 206 21.31 -2.74 -32.52
C PRO A 206 21.76 -1.46 -33.25
N LEU A 207 22.99 -1.02 -33.00
CA LEU A 207 23.66 -0.01 -33.81
C LEU A 207 24.11 -0.66 -35.12
N PRO A 208 23.67 -0.18 -36.30
CA PRO A 208 24.32 -0.56 -37.56
C PRO A 208 25.70 0.10 -37.65
N ALA A 209 26.65 -0.70 -38.16
CA ALA A 209 28.05 -0.33 -38.42
C ALA A 209 28.18 0.75 -39.51
#